data_AF-A0A160P7E2-F1
#
_entry.id   AF-A0A160P7E2-F1
#
_cell.length_a   1.000
_cell.length_b   1.000
_cell.length_c   1.000
_cell.angle_alpha   90.00
_cell.angle_beta   90.00
_cell.angle_gamma   90.00
#
_symmetry.space_group_name_H-M   'P 1'
#
loop_
_entity.id
_entity.type
_entity.pdbx_description
1 polymer ?
#
loop_
_entity_poly.entity_id
_entity_poly.type
_entity_poly.pdbx_seq_one_letter_code
_entity_poly.pdbx_strand_id
1 'polypeptide(L)'
;MGNDVVIGVDPREPSVPALDWAADEALRRDTSLRMVTAVPPVHDRLSFDALAHRSGLRMRAASVLANAEDLVRETHGGPRTVTELVDGAPATVLYERAVDAAVVVLGSRRLGRTAEVLSEGSVVVPLTARSPCPVAVIRAPAPEPVHPPLIVVGVDGSRDCRAAIAFAVAEAGLREARLQAVWVWPRPPLSRDDVAEGLAERRRLLAEAVAGWAERRPDVGIEQEVVRGHPVEELARAAGSAVAVVVGRRGRGGYSGMRLGSTVHGLLRHAACPVITVPLPETAETDGTPVGAAPPRLQRDQGTATG
;
A
#
# COMPACT_ATOMS: atom_id res chain seq x y z
N MET A 1 17.49 -3.40 9.63
CA MET A 1 16.08 -3.52 9.21
C MET A 1 15.88 -2.42 8.19
N GLY A 2 15.57 -2.78 6.94
CA GLY A 2 15.39 -1.77 5.91
C GLY A 2 14.16 -0.92 6.22
N ASN A 3 14.23 0.36 5.84
CA ASN A 3 13.13 1.32 5.92
C ASN A 3 12.98 2.05 4.58
N ASP A 4 13.48 1.44 3.49
CA ASP A 4 13.59 2.07 2.19
C ASP A 4 12.21 2.23 1.56
N VAL A 5 12.04 3.28 0.77
CA VAL A 5 10.98 3.34 -0.24
C VAL A 5 11.48 2.59 -1.47
N VAL A 6 10.76 1.56 -1.91
CA VAL A 6 11.14 0.76 -3.07
C VAL A 6 10.25 1.15 -4.25
N ILE A 7 10.82 1.42 -5.42
CA ILE A 7 10.05 1.64 -6.66
C ILE A 7 10.42 0.61 -7.73
N GLY A 8 9.39 0.01 -8.33
CA GLY A 8 9.54 -0.81 -9.53
C GLY A 8 9.63 0.05 -10.78
N VAL A 9 10.78 0.05 -11.46
CA VAL A 9 11.00 0.79 -12.71
C VAL A 9 10.87 -0.15 -13.90
N ASP A 10 9.86 0.10 -14.74
CA ASP A 10 9.62 -0.65 -15.97
C ASP A 10 10.66 -0.27 -17.04
N PRO A 11 11.48 -1.22 -17.53
CA PRO A 11 12.55 -0.93 -18.49
C PRO A 11 12.06 -0.55 -19.88
N ARG A 12 10.76 -0.69 -20.17
CA ARG A 12 10.20 -0.29 -21.47
C ARG A 12 9.83 1.19 -21.49
N GLU A 13 9.34 1.68 -20.36
CA GLU A 13 8.85 3.03 -20.20
C GLU A 13 8.75 3.25 -18.68
N PRO A 14 9.52 4.16 -18.07
CA PRO A 14 9.39 4.48 -16.65
C PRO A 14 8.10 5.29 -16.39
N SER A 15 7.58 5.27 -15.16
CA SER A 15 6.43 6.11 -14.78
C SER A 15 6.95 7.32 -14.01
N VAL A 16 7.03 8.48 -14.68
CA VAL A 16 7.47 9.73 -14.06
C VAL A 16 6.63 10.08 -12.83
N PRO A 17 5.28 10.05 -12.87
CA PRO A 17 4.48 10.32 -11.67
C PRO A 17 4.76 9.37 -10.49
N ALA A 18 5.09 8.10 -10.77
CA ALA A 18 5.43 7.15 -9.72
C ALA A 18 6.84 7.42 -9.16
N LEU A 19 7.79 7.81 -10.00
CA LEU A 19 9.14 8.21 -9.58
C LEU A 19 9.09 9.45 -8.69
N ASP A 20 8.34 10.47 -9.10
CA ASP A 20 8.16 11.70 -8.33
C ASP A 20 7.53 11.39 -6.96
N TRP A 21 6.42 10.63 -6.96
CA TRP A 21 5.76 10.24 -5.72
C TRP A 21 6.69 9.44 -4.79
N ALA A 22 7.48 8.51 -5.33
CA ALA A 22 8.41 7.70 -4.55
C ALA A 22 9.58 8.53 -3.99
N ALA A 23 10.07 9.51 -4.74
CA ALA A 23 11.11 10.42 -4.28
C ALA A 23 10.61 11.33 -3.16
N ASP A 24 9.44 11.95 -3.33
CA ASP A 24 8.75 12.72 -2.29
C ASP A 24 8.55 11.90 -1.02
N GLU A 25 8.12 10.64 -1.18
CA GLU A 25 7.88 9.74 -0.06
C GLU A 25 9.17 9.37 0.68
N ALA A 26 10.26 9.14 -0.05
CA ALA A 26 11.57 8.85 0.54
C ALA A 26 12.09 10.05 1.35
N LEU A 27 11.93 11.26 0.82
CA LEU A 27 12.30 12.51 1.51
C LEU A 27 11.45 12.73 2.77
N ARG A 28 10.13 12.54 2.70
CA ARG A 28 9.22 12.71 3.86
C ARG A 28 9.56 11.76 5.00
N ARG A 29 10.05 10.57 4.69
CA ARG A 29 10.43 9.54 5.66
C ARG A 29 11.89 9.60 6.10
N ASP A 30 12.68 10.52 5.54
CA ASP A 30 14.14 10.60 5.74
C ASP A 30 14.83 9.24 5.49
N THR A 31 14.54 8.62 4.35
CA THR A 31 15.03 7.28 3.99
C THR A 31 15.56 7.21 2.56
N SER A 32 16.18 6.09 2.19
CA SER A 32 16.64 5.83 0.82
C SER A 32 15.50 5.51 -0.14
N LEU A 33 15.66 5.94 -1.39
CA LEU A 33 14.85 5.49 -2.52
C LEU A 33 15.58 4.37 -3.27
N ARG A 34 15.05 3.15 -3.18
CA ARG A 34 15.57 1.99 -3.90
C ARG A 34 14.81 1.79 -5.21
N MET A 35 15.49 1.99 -6.33
CA MET A 35 14.93 1.80 -7.67
C MET A 35 15.30 0.40 -8.19
N VAL A 36 14.30 -0.41 -8.50
CA VAL A 36 14.50 -1.81 -8.89
C VAL A 36 13.94 -2.06 -10.27
N THR A 37 14.78 -2.58 -11.17
CA THR A 37 14.37 -3.06 -12.48
C THR A 37 14.67 -4.54 -12.60
N ALA A 38 13.65 -5.32 -12.93
CA ALA A 38 13.78 -6.75 -13.17
C ALA A 38 13.94 -7.05 -14.66
N VAL A 39 14.86 -7.97 -15.00
CA VAL A 39 15.08 -8.50 -16.34
C VAL A 39 14.52 -9.92 -16.39
N PRO A 40 13.36 -10.15 -17.05
CA PRO A 40 12.75 -11.47 -17.11
C PRO A 40 13.67 -12.52 -17.76
N PRO A 41 13.60 -13.78 -17.32
CA PRO A 41 14.35 -14.86 -17.95
C PRO A 41 13.87 -15.09 -19.38
N VAL A 42 14.81 -15.23 -20.32
CA VAL A 42 14.50 -15.68 -21.69
C VAL A 42 14.41 -17.21 -21.66
N HIS A 43 13.27 -17.77 -22.09
CA HIS A 43 12.96 -19.21 -21.96
C HIS A 43 13.80 -20.12 -22.87
N ASP A 44 14.30 -19.61 -23.99
CA ASP A 44 15.33 -20.29 -24.78
C ASP A 44 16.70 -19.69 -24.42
N ARG A 45 17.58 -20.47 -23.77
CA ARG A 45 18.88 -19.97 -23.26
C ARG A 45 20.07 -20.38 -24.12
N LEU A 46 19.85 -21.19 -25.15
CA LEU A 46 20.91 -21.88 -25.90
C LEU A 46 21.11 -21.34 -27.31
N SER A 47 20.24 -20.46 -27.80
CA SER A 47 20.41 -19.76 -29.07
C SER A 47 21.21 -18.45 -28.89
N PHE A 48 22.13 -18.17 -29.84
CA PHE A 48 22.90 -16.92 -29.86
C PHE A 48 21.98 -15.69 -29.88
N ASP A 49 20.86 -15.78 -30.60
CA ASP A 49 19.82 -14.76 -30.67
C ASP A 49 19.22 -14.46 -29.28
N ALA A 50 19.03 -15.46 -28.44
CA ALA A 50 18.52 -15.26 -27.08
C ALA A 50 19.54 -14.60 -26.14
N LEU A 51 20.83 -14.89 -26.30
CA LEU A 51 21.90 -14.23 -25.53
C LEU A 51 22.07 -12.76 -25.94
N ALA A 52 22.05 -12.48 -27.25
CA ALA A 52 22.07 -11.12 -27.78
C ALA A 52 20.82 -10.34 -27.33
N HIS A 53 19.64 -10.97 -27.41
CA HIS A 53 18.39 -10.38 -26.93
C HIS A 53 18.43 -10.04 -25.44
N ARG A 54 18.90 -10.97 -24.60
CA ARG A 54 19.03 -10.74 -23.15
C ARG A 54 20.01 -9.61 -22.83
N SER A 55 21.16 -9.57 -23.51
CA SER A 55 22.16 -8.51 -23.32
C SER A 55 21.58 -7.15 -23.70
N GLY A 56 20.83 -7.09 -24.82
CA GLY A 56 20.08 -5.89 -25.21
C GLY A 56 19.05 -5.45 -24.18
N LEU A 57 18.30 -6.38 -23.57
CA LEU A 57 17.35 -6.07 -22.50
C LEU A 57 18.05 -5.52 -21.25
N ARG A 58 19.18 -6.11 -20.82
CA ARG A 58 19.95 -5.61 -19.67
C ARG A 58 20.50 -4.22 -19.91
N MET A 59 21.08 -3.95 -21.08
CA MET A 59 21.60 -2.61 -21.42
C MET A 59 20.50 -1.56 -21.41
N ARG A 60 19.34 -1.85 -22.01
CA ARG A 60 18.18 -0.95 -21.98
C ARG A 60 17.70 -0.70 -20.56
N ALA A 61 17.55 -1.77 -19.77
CA ALA A 61 17.12 -1.67 -18.39
C ALA A 61 18.08 -0.84 -17.53
N ALA A 62 19.40 -1.04 -17.68
CA ALA A 62 20.41 -0.23 -17.01
C ALA A 62 20.32 1.25 -17.42
N SER A 63 20.14 1.53 -18.71
CA SER A 63 19.99 2.90 -19.20
C SER A 63 18.72 3.57 -18.66
N VAL A 64 17.59 2.87 -18.63
CA VAL A 64 16.34 3.42 -18.05
C VAL A 64 16.50 3.70 -16.56
N LEU A 65 17.18 2.82 -15.83
CA LEU A 65 17.43 2.99 -14.41
C LEU A 65 18.33 4.19 -14.12
N ALA A 66 19.40 4.37 -14.90
CA ALA A 66 20.27 5.54 -14.82
C ALA A 66 19.51 6.85 -15.12
N ASN A 67 18.69 6.87 -16.18
CA ASN A 67 17.87 8.03 -16.52
C ASN A 67 16.84 8.36 -15.42
N ALA A 68 16.25 7.34 -14.78
CA ALA A 68 15.32 7.52 -13.67
C ALA A 68 16.03 8.10 -12.44
N GLU A 69 17.25 7.66 -12.17
CA GLU A 69 18.09 8.19 -11.10
C GLU A 69 18.49 9.65 -11.35
N ASP A 70 18.90 9.99 -12.56
CA ASP A 70 19.22 11.38 -12.94
C ASP A 70 17.98 12.28 -12.83
N LEU A 71 16.81 11.82 -13.29
CA LEU A 71 15.55 12.56 -13.16
C LEU A 71 15.18 12.86 -11.70
N VAL A 72 15.31 11.87 -10.81
CA VAL A 72 15.03 12.09 -9.38
C VAL A 72 16.03 13.07 -8.77
N ARG A 73 17.30 12.97 -9.15
CA ARG A 73 18.36 13.87 -8.68
C ARG A 73 18.10 15.32 -9.10
N GLU A 74 17.68 15.53 -10.34
CA GLU A 74 17.37 16.85 -10.90
C GLU A 74 16.14 17.48 -10.26
N THR A 75 15.06 16.72 -10.09
CA THR A 75 13.76 17.26 -9.66
C THR A 75 13.64 17.40 -8.14
N HIS A 76 14.24 16.49 -7.35
CA HIS A 76 13.97 16.39 -5.90
C HIS A 76 15.21 16.66 -5.02
N GLY A 77 16.36 16.96 -5.60
CA GLY A 77 17.57 17.30 -4.83
C GLY A 77 18.16 16.13 -4.01
N GLY A 78 17.76 14.89 -4.30
CA GLY A 78 18.49 13.68 -3.89
C GLY A 78 18.11 13.09 -2.53
N PRO A 79 16.95 12.40 -2.42
CA PRO A 79 16.91 11.25 -1.52
C PRO A 79 18.10 10.33 -1.87
N ARG A 80 18.68 9.64 -0.88
CA ARG A 80 19.75 8.67 -1.14
C ARG A 80 19.22 7.59 -2.07
N THR A 81 19.70 7.53 -3.31
CA THR A 81 19.25 6.56 -4.31
C THR A 81 20.09 5.29 -4.26
N VAL A 82 19.42 4.15 -4.42
CA VAL A 82 20.07 2.85 -4.63
C VAL A 82 19.43 2.23 -5.86
N THR A 83 20.22 1.97 -6.90
CA THR A 83 19.73 1.38 -8.15
C THR A 83 20.10 -0.09 -8.25
N GLU A 84 19.14 -0.92 -8.65
CA GLU A 84 19.33 -2.36 -8.76
C GLU A 84 18.72 -2.98 -10.01
N LEU A 85 19.56 -3.69 -10.75
CA LEU A 85 19.18 -4.45 -11.93
C LEU A 85 19.26 -5.95 -11.61
N VAL A 86 18.12 -6.62 -11.53
CA VAL A 86 18.01 -8.00 -11.04
C VAL A 86 17.44 -8.91 -12.12
N ASP A 87 18.00 -10.10 -12.32
CA ASP A 87 17.39 -11.13 -13.16
C ASP A 87 16.22 -11.80 -12.42
N GLY A 88 15.05 -11.88 -13.06
CA GLY A 88 13.90 -12.55 -12.49
C GLY A 88 12.56 -12.01 -12.96
N ALA A 89 11.50 -12.69 -12.53
CA ALA A 89 10.15 -12.21 -12.76
C ALA A 89 9.90 -10.92 -11.93
N PRO A 90 9.44 -9.81 -12.53
CA PRO A 90 9.35 -8.52 -11.84
C PRO A 90 8.56 -8.53 -10.53
N ALA A 91 7.43 -9.24 -10.48
CA ALA A 91 6.63 -9.35 -9.26
C ALA A 91 7.36 -10.11 -8.14
N THR A 92 8.21 -11.08 -8.47
CA THR A 92 8.98 -11.85 -7.48
C THR A 92 10.12 -11.01 -6.93
N VAL A 93 10.88 -10.36 -7.80
CA VAL A 93 11.98 -9.47 -7.42
C VAL A 93 11.47 -8.36 -6.48
N LEU A 94 10.36 -7.72 -6.83
CA LEU A 94 9.80 -6.65 -5.98
C LEU A 94 9.21 -7.17 -4.67
N TYR A 95 8.65 -8.39 -4.66
CA TYR A 95 8.18 -9.03 -3.42
C TYR A 95 9.33 -9.29 -2.44
N GLU A 96 10.47 -9.77 -2.92
CA GLU A 96 11.66 -10.00 -2.09
C GLU A 96 12.17 -8.70 -1.47
N ARG A 97 12.04 -7.56 -2.16
CA ARG A 97 12.44 -6.24 -1.63
C ARG A 97 11.40 -5.60 -0.73
N ALA A 98 10.15 -6.02 -0.85
CA ALA A 98 9.08 -5.54 0.00
C ALA A 98 9.23 -5.98 1.46
N VAL A 99 9.96 -7.07 1.73
CA VAL A 99 10.17 -7.62 3.10
C VAL A 99 10.79 -6.59 4.05
N ASP A 100 11.73 -5.79 3.54
CA ASP A 100 12.47 -4.77 4.29
C ASP A 100 12.10 -3.34 3.86
N ALA A 101 10.96 -3.15 3.18
CA ALA A 101 10.54 -1.84 2.67
C ALA A 101 9.51 -1.19 3.59
N ALA A 102 9.57 0.14 3.69
CA ALA A 102 8.50 0.92 4.31
C ALA A 102 7.24 0.92 3.43
N VAL A 103 7.44 1.04 2.11
CA VAL A 103 6.39 1.02 1.09
C VAL A 103 7.00 0.64 -0.26
N VAL A 104 6.25 -0.11 -1.08
CA VAL A 104 6.58 -0.34 -2.49
C VAL A 104 5.70 0.52 -3.38
N VAL A 105 6.32 1.23 -4.32
CA VAL A 105 5.67 2.13 -5.28
C VAL A 105 5.68 1.50 -6.67
N LEU A 106 4.52 1.51 -7.33
CA LEU A 106 4.32 0.99 -8.69
C LEU A 106 3.57 2.00 -9.56
N GLY A 107 3.90 2.05 -10.85
CA GLY A 107 3.08 2.72 -11.86
C GLY A 107 1.85 1.90 -12.26
N SER A 108 0.78 2.54 -12.76
CA SER A 108 -0.50 1.87 -13.06
C SER A 108 -0.71 1.44 -14.52
N ARG A 109 0.22 1.73 -15.46
CA ARG A 109 -0.03 1.67 -16.92
C ARG A 109 -0.57 0.33 -17.45
N ARG A 110 -0.40 -0.79 -16.73
CA ARG A 110 -0.88 -2.12 -17.14
C ARG A 110 -2.29 -2.50 -16.67
N LEU A 111 -2.92 -1.73 -15.79
CA LEU A 111 -4.24 -2.09 -15.23
C LEU A 111 -5.42 -1.77 -16.17
N GLY A 112 -5.21 -0.88 -17.15
CA GLY A 112 -6.24 -0.46 -18.11
C GLY A 112 -6.39 -1.38 -19.33
N ARG A 113 -5.41 -2.26 -19.58
CA ARG A 113 -5.45 -3.23 -20.68
C ARG A 113 -5.75 -4.60 -20.10
N THR A 114 -6.96 -5.11 -20.34
CA THR A 114 -7.41 -6.43 -19.85
C THR A 114 -6.42 -7.56 -20.17
N ALA A 115 -5.72 -7.47 -21.31
CA ALA A 115 -4.69 -8.41 -21.73
C ALA A 115 -3.39 -8.39 -20.90
N GLU A 116 -3.04 -7.27 -20.24
CA GLU A 116 -1.76 -7.13 -19.53
C GLU A 116 -1.84 -7.58 -18.05
N VAL A 117 -3.05 -7.64 -17.46
CA VAL A 117 -3.26 -8.08 -16.06
C VAL A 117 -2.88 -9.55 -15.85
N LEU A 118 -3.00 -10.37 -16.90
CA LEU A 118 -2.68 -11.80 -16.89
C LEU A 118 -1.35 -12.11 -17.60
N SER A 119 -0.56 -11.10 -17.95
CA SER A 119 0.74 -11.27 -18.61
C SER A 119 1.87 -11.58 -17.62
N GLU A 120 2.96 -12.17 -18.10
CA GLU A 120 4.20 -12.39 -17.33
C GLU A 120 4.82 -11.09 -16.78
N GLY A 121 4.43 -9.93 -17.34
CA GLY A 121 4.85 -8.59 -16.87
C GLY A 121 3.90 -7.92 -15.87
N SER A 122 2.86 -8.62 -15.41
CA SER A 122 1.92 -8.12 -14.41
C SER A 122 2.59 -8.05 -13.04
N VAL A 123 2.66 -6.84 -12.46
CA VAL A 123 3.29 -6.59 -11.16
C VAL A 123 2.27 -6.16 -10.12
N VAL A 124 1.38 -5.24 -10.49
CA VAL A 124 0.51 -4.55 -9.53
C VAL A 124 -0.40 -5.52 -8.77
N VAL A 125 -1.22 -6.31 -9.47
CA VAL A 125 -2.14 -7.25 -8.81
C VAL A 125 -1.40 -8.29 -7.96
N PRO A 126 -0.41 -9.05 -8.47
CA PRO A 126 0.26 -10.08 -7.66
C PRO A 126 1.05 -9.49 -6.48
N LEU A 127 1.66 -8.31 -6.63
CA LEU A 127 2.40 -7.68 -5.54
C LEU A 127 1.45 -7.11 -4.48
N THR A 128 0.42 -6.35 -4.87
CA THR A 128 -0.60 -5.82 -3.93
C THR A 128 -1.28 -6.95 -3.13
N ALA A 129 -1.50 -8.10 -3.77
CA ALA A 129 -2.13 -9.25 -3.14
C ALA A 129 -1.23 -10.01 -2.13
N ARG A 130 0.10 -9.83 -2.17
CA ARG A 130 1.04 -10.65 -1.40
C ARG A 130 2.03 -9.88 -0.55
N SER A 131 2.33 -8.63 -0.90
CA SER A 131 3.40 -7.82 -0.30
C SER A 131 3.33 -7.82 1.23
N PRO A 132 4.45 -8.02 1.95
CA PRO A 132 4.48 -7.90 3.41
C PRO A 132 4.40 -6.45 3.90
N CYS A 133 4.64 -5.46 3.02
CA CYS A 133 4.56 -4.03 3.32
C CYS A 133 3.45 -3.34 2.49
N PRO A 134 3.06 -2.09 2.84
CA PRO A 134 2.18 -1.25 2.02
C PRO A 134 2.63 -1.14 0.56
N VAL A 135 1.65 -1.15 -0.36
CA VAL A 135 1.89 -0.96 -1.80
C VAL A 135 1.12 0.26 -2.30
N ALA A 136 1.84 1.26 -2.81
CA ALA A 136 1.29 2.45 -3.42
C ALA A 136 1.28 2.29 -4.96
N VAL A 137 0.12 2.48 -5.57
CA VAL A 137 -0.04 2.41 -7.03
C VAL A 137 -0.40 3.80 -7.55
N ILE A 138 0.49 4.34 -8.39
CA ILE A 138 0.43 5.71 -8.90
C ILE A 138 0.04 5.67 -10.37
N ARG A 139 -1.10 6.28 -10.69
CA ARG A 139 -1.65 6.30 -12.06
C ARG A 139 -1.36 7.59 -12.81
N ALA A 140 -1.50 8.69 -12.13
CA ALA A 140 -1.44 10.03 -12.66
C ALA A 140 -0.61 10.89 -11.70
N PRO A 141 -0.14 12.06 -12.15
CA PRO A 141 0.38 13.07 -11.24
C PRO A 141 -0.58 13.31 -10.08
N ALA A 142 -0.05 13.69 -8.92
CA ALA A 142 -0.90 14.12 -7.82
C ALA A 142 -1.85 15.23 -8.34
N PRO A 143 -3.14 15.21 -7.93
CA PRO A 143 -4.04 16.31 -8.25
C PRO A 143 -3.47 17.63 -7.70
N GLU A 144 -3.94 18.76 -8.24
CA GLU A 144 -3.53 20.08 -7.73
C GLU A 144 -3.70 20.14 -6.21
N PRO A 145 -2.70 20.70 -5.50
CA PRO A 145 -2.64 20.60 -4.05
C PRO A 145 -3.81 21.36 -3.41
N VAL A 146 -4.73 20.61 -2.78
CA VAL A 146 -5.69 21.17 -1.83
C VAL A 146 -4.96 21.34 -0.49
N HIS A 147 -5.06 22.53 0.10
CA HIS A 147 -4.45 22.82 1.40
C HIS A 147 -5.51 22.98 2.50
N PRO A 148 -5.39 22.27 3.63
CA PRO A 148 -4.41 21.21 3.89
C PRO A 148 -4.70 19.95 3.05
N PRO A 149 -3.67 19.11 2.74
CA PRO A 149 -3.84 17.89 1.97
C PRO A 149 -4.85 16.94 2.63
N LEU A 150 -5.48 16.08 1.82
CA LEU A 150 -6.46 15.11 2.29
C LEU A 150 -6.00 13.68 2.01
N ILE A 151 -6.03 12.84 3.03
CA ILE A 151 -5.93 11.38 2.89
C ILE A 151 -7.30 10.79 3.19
N VAL A 152 -7.76 9.88 2.33
CA VAL A 152 -9.00 9.12 2.56
C VAL A 152 -8.62 7.71 3.00
N VAL A 153 -9.26 7.19 4.05
CA VAL A 153 -9.12 5.78 4.45
C VAL A 153 -10.47 5.07 4.39
N GLY A 154 -10.51 3.93 3.67
CA GLY A 154 -11.68 3.07 3.62
C GLY A 154 -11.78 2.20 4.87
N VAL A 155 -12.92 2.27 5.56
CA VAL A 155 -13.18 1.52 6.79
C VAL A 155 -14.36 0.58 6.58
N ASP A 156 -14.18 -0.68 6.94
CA ASP A 156 -15.23 -1.70 6.90
C ASP A 156 -15.26 -2.56 8.17
N GLY A 157 -14.49 -2.21 9.20
CA GLY A 157 -14.42 -2.95 10.47
C GLY A 157 -13.78 -4.34 10.36
N SER A 158 -13.11 -4.68 9.24
CA SER A 158 -12.26 -5.86 9.14
C SER A 158 -10.96 -5.70 9.93
N ARG A 159 -10.18 -6.77 10.10
CA ARG A 159 -8.84 -6.68 10.71
C ARG A 159 -7.90 -5.86 9.83
N ASP A 160 -7.91 -6.10 8.51
CA ASP A 160 -7.10 -5.39 7.53
C ASP A 160 -7.35 -3.87 7.55
N CYS A 161 -8.59 -3.41 7.77
CA CYS A 161 -8.86 -1.97 7.84
C CYS A 161 -8.23 -1.30 9.07
N ARG A 162 -7.97 -2.02 10.18
CA ARG A 162 -7.29 -1.45 11.34
C ARG A 162 -5.83 -1.11 11.02
N ALA A 163 -5.15 -1.98 10.28
CA ALA A 163 -3.79 -1.70 9.78
C ALA A 163 -3.80 -0.52 8.80
N ALA A 164 -4.83 -0.44 7.93
CA ALA A 164 -5.01 0.68 7.02
C ALA A 164 -5.22 2.02 7.75
N ILE A 165 -6.03 2.06 8.81
CA ILE A 165 -6.21 3.27 9.64
C ILE A 165 -4.90 3.67 10.30
N ALA A 166 -4.17 2.72 10.89
CA ALA A 166 -2.88 3.00 11.54
C ALA A 166 -1.88 3.62 10.56
N PHE A 167 -1.76 3.04 9.37
CA PHE A 167 -0.92 3.57 8.31
C PHE A 167 -1.39 4.95 7.84
N ALA A 168 -2.70 5.13 7.58
CA ALA A 168 -3.25 6.39 7.11
C ALA A 168 -3.07 7.54 8.11
N VAL A 169 -3.17 7.29 9.41
CA VAL A 169 -2.89 8.28 10.46
C VAL A 169 -1.40 8.64 10.47
N ALA A 170 -0.50 7.67 10.33
CA ALA A 170 0.93 7.94 10.23
C ALA A 170 1.26 8.80 9.00
N GLU A 171 0.69 8.45 7.84
CA GLU A 171 0.84 9.20 6.59
C GLU A 171 0.29 10.62 6.69
N ALA A 172 -0.88 10.79 7.31
CA ALA A 172 -1.48 12.09 7.49
C ALA A 172 -0.57 12.99 8.32
N GLY A 173 0.04 12.43 9.36
CA GLY A 173 1.07 13.08 10.15
C GLY A 173 2.30 13.54 9.35
N LEU A 174 2.86 12.66 8.53
CA LEU A 174 4.04 12.97 7.69
C LEU A 174 3.77 14.04 6.63
N ARG A 175 2.50 14.22 6.24
CA ARG A 175 2.07 15.12 5.17
C ARG A 175 1.35 16.37 5.69
N GLU A 176 1.25 16.53 7.01
CA GLU A 176 0.42 17.56 7.66
C GLU A 176 -1.00 17.61 7.04
N ALA A 177 -1.53 16.43 6.76
CA ALA A 177 -2.79 16.23 6.05
C ALA A 177 -3.94 15.97 7.03
N ARG A 178 -5.15 16.32 6.60
CA ARG A 178 -6.37 15.82 7.23
C ARG A 178 -6.62 14.38 6.80
N LEU A 179 -7.25 13.62 7.68
CA LEU A 179 -7.66 12.24 7.42
C LEU A 179 -9.19 12.14 7.40
N GLN A 180 -9.76 11.65 6.31
CA GLN A 180 -11.19 11.32 6.22
C GLN A 180 -11.38 9.81 6.24
N ALA A 181 -11.97 9.30 7.32
CA ALA A 181 -12.32 7.90 7.47
C ALA A 181 -13.73 7.66 6.90
N VAL A 182 -13.81 6.88 5.82
CA VAL A 182 -15.05 6.66 5.08
C VAL A 182 -15.52 5.22 5.24
N TRP A 183 -16.70 5.05 5.81
CA TRP A 183 -17.41 3.77 5.79
C TRP A 183 -18.47 3.78 4.70
N VAL A 184 -18.33 2.90 3.71
CA VAL A 184 -19.36 2.72 2.68
C VAL A 184 -20.26 1.56 3.09
N TRP A 185 -21.54 1.84 3.31
CA TRP A 185 -22.58 0.84 3.55
C TRP A 185 -23.19 0.44 2.20
N PRO A 186 -22.91 -0.78 1.69
CA PRO A 186 -23.51 -1.26 0.45
C PRO A 186 -25.03 -1.26 0.57
N ARG A 187 -25.73 -0.90 -0.51
CA ARG A 187 -27.19 -1.04 -0.61
C ARG A 187 -27.52 -2.40 -1.21
N PRO A 188 -27.92 -3.42 -0.44
CA PRO A 188 -28.39 -4.66 -1.03
C PRO A 188 -29.71 -4.36 -1.78
N PRO A 189 -29.90 -4.89 -3.01
CA PRO A 189 -31.07 -4.56 -3.83
C PRO A 189 -32.42 -4.95 -3.21
N LEU A 190 -32.44 -5.77 -2.16
CA LEU A 190 -33.67 -6.31 -1.53
C LEU A 190 -33.75 -6.07 -0.01
N SER A 191 -32.90 -5.22 0.56
CA SER A 191 -32.90 -4.98 2.01
C SER A 191 -33.97 -3.94 2.41
N ARG A 192 -34.79 -4.30 3.40
CA ARG A 192 -35.70 -3.41 4.14
C ARG A 192 -35.08 -2.96 5.48
N ASP A 193 -33.76 -2.77 5.52
CA ASP A 193 -33.11 -2.35 6.77
C ASP A 193 -33.68 -1.00 7.22
N ASP A 194 -33.93 -0.86 8.52
CA ASP A 194 -34.13 0.46 9.12
C ASP A 194 -32.87 1.28 8.84
N VAL A 195 -33.02 2.22 7.92
CA VAL A 195 -31.93 3.03 7.40
C VAL A 195 -31.31 3.87 8.50
N ALA A 196 -32.11 4.32 9.47
CA ALA A 196 -31.63 5.18 10.54
C ALA A 196 -30.83 4.38 11.56
N GLU A 197 -31.37 3.24 12.03
CA GLU A 197 -30.69 2.36 12.98
C GLU A 197 -29.38 1.81 12.38
N GLY A 198 -29.44 1.33 11.13
CA GLY A 198 -28.25 0.81 10.46
C GLY A 198 -27.17 1.88 10.29
N LEU A 199 -27.53 3.12 9.98
CA LEU A 199 -26.59 4.22 9.84
C LEU A 199 -25.97 4.64 11.18
N ALA A 200 -26.78 4.68 12.25
CA ALA A 200 -26.31 4.97 13.60
C ALA A 200 -25.28 3.92 14.07
N GLU A 201 -25.55 2.64 13.82
CA GLU A 201 -24.63 1.55 14.15
C GLU A 201 -23.30 1.66 13.39
N ARG A 202 -23.32 1.97 12.08
CA ARG A 202 -22.06 2.11 11.32
C ARG A 202 -21.28 3.35 11.75
N ARG A 203 -21.95 4.45 12.12
CA ARG A 203 -21.28 5.63 12.69
C ARG A 203 -20.60 5.29 14.01
N ARG A 204 -21.26 4.52 14.87
CA ARG A 204 -20.69 4.03 16.11
C ARG A 204 -19.45 3.17 15.85
N LEU A 205 -19.55 2.18 14.96
CA LEU A 205 -18.43 1.30 14.61
C LEU A 205 -17.25 2.07 14.00
N LEU A 206 -17.53 3.07 13.15
CA LEU A 206 -16.51 3.95 12.60
C LEU A 206 -15.82 4.77 13.69
N ALA A 207 -16.60 5.37 14.59
CA ALA A 207 -16.07 6.12 15.73
C ALA A 207 -15.20 5.25 16.63
N GLU A 208 -15.64 4.03 16.95
CA GLU A 208 -14.86 3.07 17.74
C GLU A 208 -13.55 2.66 17.02
N ALA A 209 -13.57 2.52 15.69
CA ALA A 209 -12.38 2.19 14.92
C ALA A 209 -11.31 3.30 14.94
N VAL A 210 -11.73 4.57 15.07
CA VAL A 210 -10.82 5.73 15.03
C VAL A 210 -10.54 6.38 16.39
N ALA A 211 -11.35 6.12 17.43
CA ALA A 211 -11.32 6.82 18.72
C ALA A 211 -9.92 6.90 19.36
N GLY A 212 -9.18 5.79 19.36
CA GLY A 212 -7.83 5.76 19.96
C GLY A 212 -6.77 6.57 19.20
N TRP A 213 -7.02 6.98 17.97
CA TRP A 213 -6.06 7.74 17.16
C TRP A 213 -6.10 9.24 17.44
N ALA A 214 -7.28 9.79 17.75
CA ALA A 214 -7.41 11.21 18.08
C ALA A 214 -6.57 11.60 19.31
N GLU A 215 -6.49 10.71 20.31
CA GLU A 215 -5.65 10.91 21.51
C GLU A 215 -4.16 10.71 21.21
N ARG A 216 -3.81 9.72 20.40
CA ARG A 216 -2.40 9.41 20.07
C ARG A 216 -1.78 10.41 19.10
N ARG A 217 -2.58 11.02 18.23
CA ARG A 217 -2.17 11.92 17.14
C ARG A 217 -3.13 13.10 17.04
N PRO A 218 -3.13 14.01 18.05
CA PRO A 218 -4.00 15.18 18.05
C PRO A 218 -3.67 16.18 16.93
N ASP A 219 -2.48 16.06 16.33
CA ASP A 219 -2.04 16.81 15.15
C ASP A 219 -2.78 16.42 13.86
N VAL A 220 -3.41 15.24 13.82
CA VAL A 220 -4.14 14.74 12.65
C VAL A 220 -5.64 14.98 12.84
N GLY A 221 -6.22 15.89 12.05
CA GLY A 221 -7.67 16.11 12.02
C GLY A 221 -8.38 14.91 11.37
N ILE A 222 -9.04 14.06 12.18
CA ILE A 222 -9.78 12.89 11.71
C ILE A 222 -11.27 13.22 11.53
N GLU A 223 -11.71 13.30 10.29
CA GLU A 223 -13.12 13.42 9.90
C GLU A 223 -13.72 12.03 9.66
N GLN A 224 -14.99 11.84 10.03
CA GLN A 224 -15.68 10.54 9.94
C GLN A 224 -16.90 10.67 9.04
N GLU A 225 -17.02 9.80 8.05
CA GLU A 225 -18.15 9.80 7.12
C GLU A 225 -18.70 8.38 6.92
N VAL A 226 -20.04 8.26 7.00
CA VAL A 226 -20.74 7.03 6.64
C VAL A 226 -21.66 7.31 5.47
N VAL A 227 -21.38 6.69 4.33
CA VAL A 227 -22.11 6.89 3.07
C VAL A 227 -22.78 5.59 2.62
N ARG A 228 -23.87 5.69 1.86
CA ARG A 228 -24.52 4.52 1.25
C ARG A 228 -24.25 4.51 -0.24
N GLY A 229 -23.79 3.38 -0.77
CA GLY A 229 -23.47 3.27 -2.19
C GLY A 229 -22.56 2.09 -2.50
N HIS A 230 -21.99 2.10 -3.70
CA HIS A 230 -21.01 1.11 -4.10
C HIS A 230 -19.62 1.48 -3.55
N PRO A 231 -18.92 0.60 -2.79
CA PRO A 231 -17.65 0.95 -2.14
C PRO A 231 -16.59 1.58 -3.05
N VAL A 232 -16.45 1.09 -4.28
CA VAL A 232 -15.46 1.63 -5.23
C VAL A 232 -15.84 3.05 -5.67
N GLU A 233 -17.12 3.29 -5.95
CA GLU A 233 -17.58 4.59 -6.46
C GLU A 233 -17.52 5.66 -5.39
N GLU A 234 -17.99 5.33 -4.20
CA GLU A 234 -18.02 6.25 -3.06
C GLU A 234 -16.60 6.60 -2.58
N LEU A 235 -15.70 5.61 -2.45
CA LEU A 235 -14.30 5.87 -2.07
C LEU A 235 -13.54 6.63 -3.16
N ALA A 236 -13.74 6.29 -4.44
CA ALA A 236 -13.11 7.03 -5.54
C ALA A 236 -13.59 8.48 -5.61
N ARG A 237 -14.89 8.72 -5.31
CA ARG A 237 -15.45 10.08 -5.24
C ARG A 237 -14.88 10.87 -4.07
N ALA A 238 -14.88 10.29 -2.87
CA ALA A 238 -14.28 10.91 -1.69
C ALA A 238 -12.81 11.25 -1.91
N ALA A 239 -12.09 10.38 -2.63
CA ALA A 239 -10.67 10.55 -2.90
C ALA A 239 -10.36 11.40 -4.16
N GLY A 240 -11.36 12.06 -4.76
CA GLY A 240 -11.21 12.80 -6.02
C GLY A 240 -10.16 13.92 -5.98
N SER A 241 -10.00 14.59 -4.83
CA SER A 241 -8.97 15.60 -4.56
C SER A 241 -7.96 15.18 -3.48
N ALA A 242 -8.03 13.92 -3.04
CA ALA A 242 -7.13 13.39 -2.03
C ALA A 242 -5.73 13.15 -2.62
N VAL A 243 -4.70 13.31 -1.79
CA VAL A 243 -3.33 12.95 -2.17
C VAL A 243 -3.09 11.45 -2.14
N ALA A 244 -3.94 10.69 -1.44
CA ALA A 244 -3.99 9.24 -1.48
C ALA A 244 -5.32 8.70 -0.92
N VAL A 245 -5.71 7.50 -1.39
CA VAL A 245 -6.70 6.65 -0.74
C VAL A 245 -6.02 5.41 -0.16
N VAL A 246 -6.27 5.13 1.12
CA VAL A 246 -5.69 4.02 1.87
C VAL A 246 -6.76 2.98 2.15
N VAL A 247 -6.48 1.72 1.85
CA VAL A 247 -7.39 0.59 2.08
C VAL A 247 -6.64 -0.65 2.57
N GLY A 248 -7.32 -1.49 3.35
CA GLY A 248 -6.81 -2.83 3.65
C GLY A 248 -6.82 -3.72 2.40
N ARG A 249 -5.94 -4.73 2.35
CA ARG A 249 -5.89 -5.68 1.22
C ARG A 249 -7.19 -6.46 1.06
N ARG A 250 -7.82 -6.83 2.17
CA ARG A 250 -9.10 -7.54 2.22
C ARG A 250 -10.10 -6.75 3.05
N GLY A 251 -11.38 -7.07 2.83
CA GLY A 251 -12.48 -6.53 3.62
C GLY A 251 -13.36 -7.63 4.20
N ARG A 252 -14.54 -7.27 4.69
CA ARG A 252 -15.50 -8.21 5.32
C ARG A 252 -16.13 -9.24 4.37
N GLY A 253 -16.13 -9.00 3.06
CA GLY A 253 -17.02 -9.67 2.08
C GLY A 253 -16.35 -10.48 0.98
N GLY A 254 -15.15 -11.02 1.21
CA GLY A 254 -14.41 -11.80 0.20
C GLY A 254 -14.58 -13.32 0.32
N TYR A 255 -14.40 -14.04 -0.78
CA TYR A 255 -14.18 -15.50 -0.75
C TYR A 255 -12.85 -15.78 -0.05
N SER A 256 -12.80 -16.78 0.83
CA SER A 256 -11.61 -17.16 1.61
C SER A 256 -10.37 -17.48 0.75
N GLY A 257 -10.55 -17.80 -0.54
CA GLY A 257 -9.47 -18.05 -1.50
C GLY A 257 -8.93 -16.81 -2.24
N MET A 258 -9.54 -15.63 -2.10
CA MET A 258 -9.13 -14.43 -2.83
C MET A 258 -8.12 -13.61 -2.03
N ARG A 259 -6.93 -13.40 -2.60
CA ARG A 259 -5.84 -12.66 -1.95
C ARG A 259 -5.98 -11.13 -2.02
N LEU A 260 -6.89 -10.61 -2.83
CA LEU A 260 -7.12 -9.18 -3.03
C LEU A 260 -8.62 -8.87 -3.07
N GLY A 261 -9.09 -7.90 -2.29
CA GLY A 261 -10.51 -7.52 -2.25
C GLY A 261 -11.00 -6.87 -3.55
N SER A 262 -12.28 -7.05 -3.88
CA SER A 262 -12.93 -6.42 -5.05
C SER A 262 -12.89 -4.90 -5.01
N THR A 263 -13.02 -4.28 -3.82
CA THR A 263 -12.89 -2.83 -3.65
C THR A 263 -11.49 -2.35 -4.04
N VAL A 264 -10.43 -3.06 -3.63
CA VAL A 264 -9.05 -2.69 -3.99
C VAL A 264 -8.86 -2.80 -5.50
N HIS A 265 -9.31 -3.90 -6.12
CA HIS A 265 -9.23 -4.09 -7.58
C HIS A 265 -9.98 -2.99 -8.36
N GLY A 266 -11.14 -2.56 -7.87
CA GLY A 266 -11.89 -1.45 -8.44
C GLY A 266 -11.17 -0.11 -8.29
N LEU A 267 -10.67 0.20 -7.08
CA LEU A 267 -9.94 1.45 -6.82
C LEU A 267 -8.67 1.56 -7.68
N LEU A 268 -7.91 0.48 -7.81
CA LEU A 268 -6.73 0.43 -8.68
C LEU A 268 -7.04 0.79 -10.14
N ARG A 269 -8.28 0.59 -10.60
CA ARG A 269 -8.73 0.93 -11.95
C ARG A 269 -9.35 2.32 -12.06
N HIS A 270 -10.05 2.77 -11.02
CA HIS A 270 -10.96 3.92 -11.11
C HIS A 270 -10.54 5.13 -10.28
N ALA A 271 -9.71 4.98 -9.24
CA ALA A 271 -9.25 6.11 -8.44
C ALA A 271 -8.40 7.06 -9.29
N ALA A 272 -8.62 8.37 -9.10
CA ALA A 272 -7.84 9.43 -9.74
C ALA A 272 -6.54 9.71 -8.98
N CYS A 273 -6.50 9.41 -7.68
CA CYS A 273 -5.37 9.60 -6.80
C CYS A 273 -4.58 8.29 -6.58
N PRO A 274 -3.37 8.37 -6.00
CA PRO A 274 -2.63 7.21 -5.50
C PRO A 274 -3.48 6.28 -4.63
N VAL A 275 -3.43 4.99 -4.91
CA VAL A 275 -4.08 3.95 -4.10
C VAL A 275 -3.02 3.22 -3.27
N ILE A 276 -3.14 3.28 -1.95
CA ILE A 276 -2.25 2.59 -1.03
C ILE A 276 -2.99 1.42 -0.41
N THR A 277 -2.49 0.21 -0.65
CA THR A 277 -3.03 -1.01 -0.06
C THR A 277 -2.14 -1.49 1.08
N VAL A 278 -2.74 -1.71 2.25
CA VAL A 278 -2.02 -2.04 3.47
C VAL A 278 -2.20 -3.53 3.82
N PRO A 279 -1.11 -4.29 4.00
CA PRO A 279 -1.13 -5.65 4.56
C PRO A 279 -1.69 -5.68 5.97
N LEU A 280 -2.27 -6.82 6.35
CA LEU A 280 -2.29 -7.19 7.76
C LEU A 280 -0.88 -7.68 8.15
N PRO A 281 -0.29 -7.22 9.27
CA PRO A 281 0.99 -7.75 9.74
C PRO A 281 0.86 -9.25 10.10
N GLU A 282 1.84 -10.06 9.70
CA GLU A 282 1.82 -11.53 9.86
C GLU A 282 1.61 -11.99 11.31
N THR A 283 2.03 -11.20 12.30
CA THR A 283 1.81 -11.48 13.73
C THR A 283 0.34 -11.45 14.17
N ALA A 284 -0.58 -10.95 13.35
CA ALA A 284 -2.01 -10.89 13.68
C ALA A 284 -2.81 -12.13 13.25
N GLU A 285 -2.19 -13.10 12.57
CA GLU A 285 -2.85 -14.36 12.15
C GLU A 285 -3.00 -15.38 13.28
N THR A 286 -2.28 -15.24 14.41
CA THR A 286 -2.27 -16.26 15.49
C THR A 286 -3.23 -15.99 16.65
N ASP A 287 -3.81 -14.80 16.80
CA ASP A 287 -4.66 -14.50 17.97
C ASP A 287 -6.12 -14.92 17.79
N GLY A 288 -6.31 -16.22 18.08
CA GLY A 288 -7.57 -16.87 18.43
C GLY A 288 -7.60 -17.35 19.89
N THR A 289 -6.84 -16.74 20.80
CA THR A 289 -6.88 -17.10 22.23
C THR A 289 -7.00 -15.84 23.11
N PRO A 290 -7.97 -15.74 24.03
CA PRO A 290 -8.05 -14.62 24.95
C PRO A 290 -7.00 -14.79 26.04
N VAL A 291 -5.91 -14.02 25.99
CA VAL A 291 -4.92 -13.99 27.08
C VAL A 291 -5.29 -12.90 28.08
N GLY A 292 -6.08 -13.30 29.07
CA GLY A 292 -5.98 -12.72 30.41
C GLY A 292 -5.13 -13.65 31.27
N ALA A 293 -3.96 -13.18 31.73
CA ALA A 293 -3.39 -13.46 33.05
C ALA A 293 -1.98 -12.85 33.19
N ALA A 294 -1.71 -12.37 34.41
CA ALA A 294 -0.59 -11.58 34.90
C ALA A 294 0.83 -12.19 34.72
N PRO A 295 1.90 -11.37 34.84
CA PRO A 295 3.27 -11.87 34.75
C PRO A 295 3.67 -12.71 35.97
N PRO A 296 4.60 -13.68 35.83
CA PRO A 296 5.09 -14.46 36.96
C PRO A 296 6.00 -13.61 37.86
N ARG A 297 5.73 -13.70 39.17
CA ARG A 297 6.51 -13.08 40.25
C ARG A 297 7.86 -13.78 40.37
N LEU A 298 8.93 -12.99 40.46
CA LEU A 298 10.27 -13.42 40.87
C LEU A 298 10.19 -14.02 42.29
N GLN A 299 10.49 -15.30 42.41
CA GLN A 299 10.66 -15.97 43.70
C GLN A 299 12.08 -15.66 44.19
N ARG A 300 12.19 -14.85 45.24
CA ARG A 300 13.40 -14.73 46.05
C ARG A 300 13.52 -16.02 46.86
N ASP A 301 14.55 -16.80 46.58
CA ASP A 301 14.90 -17.91 47.45
C ASP A 301 15.78 -17.38 48.59
N GLN A 302 15.22 -17.42 49.81
CA GLN A 302 15.98 -17.33 51.05
C GLN A 302 16.22 -18.74 51.55
N GLY A 303 17.49 -19.10 51.74
CA GLY A 303 17.90 -20.39 52.29
C GLY A 303 19.16 -20.28 53.14
N THR A 304 19.03 -19.69 54.33
CA THR A 304 19.71 -20.14 55.56
C THR A 304 19.03 -21.45 56.03
N ALA A 305 19.63 -22.51 56.58
CA ALA A 305 20.97 -22.79 57.10
C ALA A 305 21.09 -24.31 57.43
N THR A 306 22.34 -24.73 57.72
CA THR A 306 22.76 -25.79 58.66
C THR A 306 22.98 -27.23 58.15
N GLY A 307 24.25 -27.63 58.25
CA GLY A 307 24.79 -28.99 58.13
C GLY A 307 26.31 -28.91 58.27
#